data_AF-A0A961TBN4-F1
#
_entry.id   AF-A0A961TBN4-F1
#
_cell.length_a   1.000
_cell.length_b   1.000
_cell.length_c   1.000
_cell.angle_alpha   90.00
_cell.angle_beta   90.00
_cell.angle_gamma   90.00
#
_symmetry.space_group_name_H-M   'P 1'
#
loop_
_entity.id
_entity.type
_entity.pdbx_description
1 polymer ?
#
loop_
_entity_poly.entity_id
_entity_poly.type
_entity_poly.pdbx_seq_one_letter_code
_entity_poly.pdbx_strand_id
1 'polypeptide(L)'
;HMGQTRVTTQNLVVVRTDTERGLILIRGAVPGSKGTWITVRDAVKHAIPANAPKPAAIRPAANQAAAAEPAAADVAEGGNE
;
A
#
# COMPACT_ATOMS: atom_id res chain seq x y z
N HIS A 1 -2.60 22.86 -18.18
CA HIS A 1 -1.80 21.67 -17.79
C HIS A 1 -2.70 20.44 -17.74
N MET A 2 -2.33 19.34 -18.40
CA MET A 2 -3.09 18.08 -18.37
C MET A 2 -2.46 17.12 -17.35
N GLY A 3 -3.23 16.61 -16.38
CA GLY A 3 -2.78 15.58 -15.42
C GLY A 3 -2.74 15.99 -13.95
N GLN A 4 -2.99 17.26 -13.62
CA GLN A 4 -3.03 17.74 -12.23
C GLN A 4 -4.43 17.55 -11.61
N THR A 5 -5.02 16.37 -11.79
CA THR A 5 -6.38 16.07 -11.32
C THR A 5 -6.40 14.71 -10.63
N ARG A 6 -7.02 14.67 -9.45
CA ARG A 6 -7.25 13.41 -8.72
C ARG A 6 -8.30 12.59 -9.47
N VAL A 7 -7.88 11.46 -10.00
CA VAL A 7 -8.76 10.49 -10.67
C VAL A 7 -8.90 9.21 -9.84
N THR A 8 -9.99 8.47 -10.04
CA THR A 8 -10.23 7.18 -9.36
C THR A 8 -10.70 6.17 -10.40
N THR A 9 -10.04 5.02 -10.43
CA THR A 9 -10.48 3.88 -11.24
C THR A 9 -11.35 2.98 -10.37
N GLN A 10 -12.56 2.68 -10.82
CA GLN A 10 -13.53 1.86 -10.08
C GLN A 10 -13.51 0.41 -10.58
N ASN A 11 -14.06 -0.52 -9.79
CA ASN A 11 -14.18 -1.94 -10.13
C ASN A 11 -12.84 -2.67 -10.35
N LEU A 12 -11.79 -2.24 -9.66
CA LEU A 12 -10.54 -2.98 -9.62
C LEU A 12 -10.67 -4.19 -8.69
N VAL A 13 -10.00 -5.29 -9.05
CA VAL A 13 -10.05 -6.55 -8.30
C VAL A 13 -8.75 -6.75 -7.54
N VAL A 14 -8.86 -6.99 -6.23
CA VAL A 14 -7.73 -7.46 -5.40
C VAL A 14 -7.59 -8.96 -5.63
N VAL A 15 -6.46 -9.40 -6.19
CA VAL A 15 -6.22 -10.81 -6.50
C VAL A 15 -5.57 -11.57 -5.36
N ARG A 16 -4.75 -10.88 -4.55
CA ARG A 16 -4.07 -11.45 -3.39
C ARG A 16 -3.66 -10.35 -2.44
N THR A 17 -3.70 -10.65 -1.14
CA THR A 17 -3.05 -9.85 -0.11
C THR A 17 -1.88 -10.65 0.45
N ASP A 18 -0.69 -10.06 0.45
CA ASP A 18 0.49 -10.61 1.10
C ASP A 18 0.65 -9.90 2.45
N THR A 19 0.31 -10.63 3.50
CA THR A 19 0.35 -10.12 4.87
C THR A 19 1.78 -9.96 5.39
N GLU A 20 2.71 -10.81 4.96
CA GLU A 20 4.09 -10.81 5.47
C GLU A 20 4.83 -9.56 4.99
N ARG A 21 4.66 -9.23 3.72
CA ARG A 21 5.29 -8.05 3.09
C ARG A 21 4.44 -6.79 3.16
N GLY A 22 3.20 -6.89 3.65
CA GLY A 22 2.25 -5.78 3.68
C GLY A 22 1.82 -5.29 2.30
N LEU A 23 1.77 -6.19 1.30
CA LEU A 23 1.45 -5.85 -0.09
C LEU A 23 0.03 -6.26 -0.48
N ILE A 24 -0.56 -5.50 -1.39
CA ILE A 24 -1.85 -5.79 -2.01
C ILE A 24 -1.63 -5.90 -3.51
N LEU A 25 -1.98 -7.06 -4.09
CA LEU A 25 -1.88 -7.29 -5.52
C LEU A 25 -3.22 -6.94 -6.16
N ILE A 26 -3.21 -5.96 -7.06
CA ILE A 26 -4.39 -5.45 -7.76
C ILE A 26 -4.29 -5.84 -9.23
N ARG A 27 -5.38 -6.35 -9.81
CA ARG A 27 -5.49 -6.59 -11.25
C ARG A 27 -5.90 -5.30 -11.96
N GLY A 28 -5.02 -4.80 -12.82
CA GLY A 28 -5.27 -3.65 -13.70
C GLY A 28 -4.33 -2.47 -13.44
N ALA A 29 -4.63 -1.33 -14.06
CA ALA A 29 -3.85 -0.12 -13.93
C ALA A 29 -4.38 0.78 -12.80
N VAL A 30 -3.47 1.30 -11.99
CA VAL A 30 -3.74 2.31 -10.97
C VAL A 30 -3.23 3.66 -11.48
N PRO A 31 -4.04 4.73 -11.43
CA PRO A 31 -3.61 6.04 -11.90
C PRO A 31 -2.52 6.62 -10.99
N GLY A 32 -1.48 7.18 -11.62
CA GLY A 32 -0.31 7.74 -10.94
C GLY A 32 0.98 7.04 -11.33
N SER A 33 2.11 7.63 -10.95
CA SER A 33 3.43 7.03 -11.12
C SER A 33 3.78 6.13 -9.93
N LYS A 34 4.79 5.26 -10.12
CA LYS A 34 5.34 4.40 -9.06
C LYS A 34 5.75 5.26 -7.85
N GLY A 35 5.37 4.83 -6.64
CA GLY A 35 5.71 5.51 -5.39
C GLY A 35 4.75 6.63 -4.99
N THR A 36 3.71 6.91 -5.78
CA THR A 36 2.68 7.89 -5.41
C THR A 36 1.73 7.31 -4.37
N TRP A 37 1.25 8.18 -3.47
CA TRP A 37 0.22 7.83 -2.50
C TRP A 37 -1.15 7.68 -3.16
N ILE A 38 -1.84 6.59 -2.83
CA ILE A 38 -3.20 6.31 -3.29
C ILE A 38 -4.13 6.11 -2.11
N THR A 39 -5.43 6.38 -2.31
CA THR A 39 -6.48 6.01 -1.36
C THR A 39 -7.27 4.84 -1.93
N VAL A 40 -7.28 3.71 -1.22
CA VAL A 40 -8.08 2.53 -1.57
C VAL A 40 -9.32 2.50 -0.68
N ARG A 41 -10.47 2.15 -1.26
CA ARG A 41 -11.77 2.03 -0.58
C ARG A 41 -12.53 0.83 -1.14
N ASP A 42 -13.50 0.32 -0.38
CA ASP A 42 -14.40 -0.72 -0.84
C ASP A 42 -15.17 -0.29 -2.09
N ALA A 43 -15.46 -1.26 -2.95
CA ALA A 43 -16.16 -1.01 -4.20
C ALA A 43 -17.63 -0.64 -3.93
N VAL A 44 -18.05 0.52 -4.44
CA VAL A 44 -19.45 0.98 -4.28
C VAL A 44 -20.40 0.22 -5.20
N LYS A 45 -19.93 -0.20 -6.38
CA LYS A 45 -20.75 -0.83 -7.43
C LYS A 45 -20.80 -2.36 -7.35
N HIS A 46 -20.08 -2.96 -6.41
CA HIS A 46 -20.06 -4.41 -6.23
C HIS A 46 -20.33 -4.73 -4.76
N ALA A 47 -21.08 -5.80 -4.53
CA ALA A 47 -21.40 -6.22 -3.17
C ALA A 47 -20.11 -6.64 -2.44
N ILE A 48 -19.95 -6.15 -1.21
CA ILE A 48 -18.90 -6.61 -0.31
C ILE A 48 -19.18 -8.09 -0.01
N PRO A 49 -18.19 -8.99 -0.08
CA PRO A 49 -18.39 -10.39 0.24
C PRO A 49 -18.95 -10.55 1.66
N ALA A 50 -19.88 -11.49 1.84
CA ALA A 50 -20.62 -11.66 3.10
C ALA A 50 -19.73 -11.95 4.32
N ASN A 51 -18.52 -12.50 4.09
CA ASN A 51 -17.56 -12.89 5.13
C ASN A 51 -16.52 -11.80 5.45
N ALA A 52 -16.72 -10.56 4.97
CA ALA A 52 -15.78 -9.47 5.25
C ALA A 52 -15.86 -9.03 6.73
N PRO A 53 -14.73 -8.98 7.46
CA PRO A 53 -14.70 -8.53 8.85
C PRO A 53 -14.93 -7.02 8.94
N LYS A 54 -15.97 -6.62 9.70
CA LYS A 54 -16.32 -5.22 9.97
C LYS A 54 -16.03 -4.94 11.45
N PRO A 55 -15.31 -3.86 11.82
CA PRO A 55 -14.83 -2.75 11.00
C PRO A 55 -13.43 -2.92 10.38
N ALA A 56 -12.60 -3.86 10.86
CA ALA A 56 -11.28 -4.13 10.30
C ALA A 56 -10.76 -5.53 10.69
N ALA A 57 -9.98 -6.17 9.82
CA ALA A 57 -9.15 -7.32 10.15
C ALA A 57 -7.82 -6.84 10.76
N ILE A 58 -7.78 -6.59 12.06
CA ILE A 58 -6.58 -6.11 12.75
C ILE A 58 -5.64 -7.30 12.98
N ARG A 59 -4.40 -7.22 12.49
CA ARG A 59 -3.36 -8.18 12.88
C ARG A 59 -2.90 -7.83 14.31
N PRO A 60 -2.93 -8.76 15.28
CA PRO A 60 -2.37 -8.50 16.59
C PRO A 60 -0.87 -8.18 16.47
N ALA A 61 -0.43 -7.16 17.21
CA ALA A 61 0.87 -6.47 17.04
C ALA A 61 2.13 -7.34 17.28
N ALA A 62 1.98 -8.62 17.65
CA ALA A 62 3.07 -9.50 18.01
C ALA A 62 4.01 -9.87 16.84
N ASN A 63 3.67 -9.55 15.59
CA ASN A 63 4.41 -10.03 14.41
C ASN A 63 5.05 -8.90 13.56
N GLN A 64 5.35 -7.73 14.14
CA GLN A 64 5.97 -6.59 13.44
C GLN A 64 7.41 -6.29 13.85
N ALA A 65 8.02 -7.08 14.74
CA ALA A 65 9.36 -6.79 15.28
C ALA A 65 10.54 -7.31 14.43
N ALA A 66 10.30 -7.98 13.30
CA ALA A 66 11.35 -8.72 12.58
C ALA A 66 11.87 -8.07 11.28
N ALA A 67 11.48 -6.84 10.93
CA ALA A 67 11.83 -6.24 9.64
C ALA A 67 12.45 -4.82 9.68
N ALA A 68 12.92 -4.35 10.83
CA ALA A 68 13.64 -3.08 10.94
C ALA A 68 15.13 -3.28 11.31
N GLU A 69 16.00 -2.72 10.45
CA GLU A 69 17.47 -2.59 10.46
C GLU A 69 18.37 -3.84 10.24
N PRO A 70 19.49 -3.74 9.48
CA PRO A 70 20.31 -2.55 9.25
C PRO A 70 20.46 -2.10 7.79
N ALA A 71 20.10 -0.85 7.50
CA ALA A 71 20.67 -0.08 6.38
C ALA A 71 21.49 1.07 6.98
N ALA A 72 22.67 0.72 7.51
CA ALA A 72 23.72 1.65 7.87
C ALA A 72 24.96 1.29 7.03
N ALA A 73 25.16 2.00 5.92
CA ALA A 73 26.45 2.20 5.29
C ALA A 73 26.37 3.39 4.32
N ASP A 74 27.32 4.30 4.50
CA ASP A 74 27.73 5.40 3.62
C ASP A 74 27.00 6.76 3.75
N VAL A 75 27.47 7.58 4.71
CA VAL A 75 27.89 8.97 4.48
C VAL A 75 28.77 9.41 5.66
N ALA A 76 30.06 9.13 5.58
CA ALA A 76 31.06 9.75 6.44
C ALA A 76 32.37 9.91 5.66
N GLU A 77 32.50 11.01 4.91
CA GLU A 77 33.80 11.65 4.73
C GLU A 77 33.61 13.14 4.38
N GLY A 78 34.35 14.01 5.07
CA GLY A 78 34.56 15.40 4.64
C GLY A 78 34.14 16.50 5.63
N GLY A 79 34.63 16.46 6.88
CA GLY A 79 34.75 17.67 7.69
C GLY A 79 35.94 18.51 7.21
N ASN A 80 35.75 19.83 7.15
CA ASN A 80 36.83 20.81 7.05
C ASN A 80 36.51 21.98 8.00
N GLU A 81 36.98 21.86 9.25
CA GLU A 81 38.12 22.66 9.77
C GLU A 81 38.84 21.82 10.84
#